data_AF-A0A953BQZ0-F1
#
_entry.id   AF-A0A953BQZ0-F1
#
_cell.length_a   1.000
_cell.length_b   1.000
_cell.length_c   1.000
_cell.angle_alpha   90.00
_cell.angle_beta   90.00
_cell.angle_gamma   90.00
#
_symmetry.space_group_name_H-M   'P 1'
#
loop_
_entity.id
_entity.type
_entity.pdbx_description
1 polymer ?
#
loop_
_entity_poly.entity_id
_entity_poly.type
_entity_poly.pdbx_seq_one_letter_code
_entity_poly.pdbx_strand_id
1 'polypeptide(L)'
;MSQSSTTHDAHGPLLRRSAFTLIEGLMVVAIIAVLLSLVLPIARGAMASARGFSCQMGLRATVYDFAVFADDILHGQRGSDATSQSFTLSSFQDSVYGVNEFWAWPSDPYMLPDARGANPMRCPEVRGGITVRANTPCDSGGVGPTQNVSFAFNIRLHVREVTTPAPAAVPVRLSAAALASADSSVPLIWDTNAAAAVAADITPFYAGPTLGSPAVFAGDQYWWPGLRHNSGMNLGFVDGHVAATRRPLSEAWRWGFVPGS
;
A
#
# COMPACT_ATOMS: atom_id res chain seq x y z
N MET A 1 60.24 -57.72 56.09
CA MET A 1 60.48 -56.25 55.97
C MET A 1 59.50 -55.70 54.95
N SER A 2 58.70 -54.71 55.37
CA SER A 2 58.14 -53.56 54.63
C SER A 2 57.59 -53.81 53.21
N GLN A 3 56.35 -53.43 52.87
CA GLN A 3 55.89 -52.03 52.86
C GLN A 3 54.36 -51.92 52.92
N SER A 4 53.91 -50.91 53.66
CA SER A 4 52.56 -50.38 53.72
C SER A 4 52.30 -49.49 52.50
N SER A 5 51.13 -49.59 51.87
CA SER A 5 50.64 -48.63 50.88
C SER A 5 49.25 -48.13 51.32
N THR A 6 49.20 -46.90 51.81
CA THR A 6 47.98 -46.16 52.13
C THR A 6 47.69 -45.18 50.99
N THR A 7 46.62 -45.41 50.24
CA THR A 7 46.08 -44.43 49.28
C THR A 7 45.05 -43.55 49.99
N HIS A 8 45.34 -42.25 50.07
CA HIS A 8 44.40 -41.22 50.51
C HIS A 8 43.53 -40.77 49.33
N ASP A 9 42.23 -41.10 49.35
CA ASP A 9 41.24 -40.53 48.44
C ASP A 9 40.83 -39.12 48.90
N ALA A 10 41.18 -38.12 48.10
CA ALA A 10 40.78 -36.74 48.30
C ALA A 10 39.39 -36.50 47.65
N HIS A 11 38.35 -36.42 48.48
CA HIS A 11 37.03 -35.96 48.04
C HIS A 11 37.03 -34.43 47.87
N GLY A 12 37.00 -33.97 46.61
CA GLY A 12 36.79 -32.56 46.29
C GLY A 12 35.41 -32.05 46.74
N PRO A 13 35.25 -30.75 47.01
CA PRO A 13 34.00 -30.19 47.53
C PRO A 13 32.86 -30.35 46.52
N LEU A 14 31.78 -31.01 46.94
CA LEU A 14 30.54 -31.16 46.19
C LEU A 14 29.90 -29.78 45.97
N LEU A 15 29.94 -29.29 44.74
CA LEU A 15 29.15 -28.13 44.31
C LEU A 15 27.67 -28.41 44.59
N ARG A 16 27.11 -27.75 45.60
CA ARG A 16 25.66 -27.76 45.89
C ARG A 16 24.90 -27.33 44.64
N ARG A 17 24.19 -28.26 44.01
CA ARG A 17 23.20 -27.93 42.99
C ARG A 17 21.97 -27.36 43.70
N SER A 18 21.66 -26.09 43.48
CA SER A 18 20.38 -25.51 43.89
C SER A 18 19.26 -26.15 43.07
N ALA A 19 18.44 -26.99 43.70
CA ALA A 19 17.23 -27.51 43.09
C ALA A 19 16.12 -26.44 43.21
N PHE A 20 15.56 -26.04 42.07
CA PHE A 20 14.43 -25.10 42.01
C PHE A 20 13.17 -25.76 42.55
N THR A 21 12.33 -25.04 43.31
CA THR A 21 11.06 -25.58 43.79
C THR A 21 9.98 -25.50 42.70
N LEU A 22 9.04 -26.44 42.69
CA LEU A 22 7.91 -26.44 41.75
C LEU A 22 7.10 -25.13 41.82
N ILE A 23 6.94 -24.58 43.02
CA ILE A 23 6.20 -23.34 43.28
C ILE A 23 6.92 -22.14 42.65
N GLU A 24 8.23 -22.06 42.78
CA GLU A 24 9.04 -20.97 42.21
C GLU A 24 8.99 -20.99 40.68
N GLY A 25 9.04 -22.18 40.07
CA GLY A 25 8.82 -22.35 38.63
C GLY A 25 7.43 -21.90 38.18
N LEU A 26 6.38 -22.30 38.91
CA LEU A 26 4.99 -21.97 38.59
C LEU A 26 4.70 -20.46 38.70
N MET A 27 5.22 -19.81 39.73
CA MET A 27 5.06 -18.37 39.94
C MET A 27 5.74 -17.56 38.82
N VAL A 28 6.93 -17.96 38.39
CA VAL A 28 7.66 -17.28 37.30
C VAL A 28 6.90 -17.38 35.98
N VAL A 29 6.43 -18.57 35.60
CA VAL A 29 5.65 -18.71 34.37
C VAL A 29 4.32 -17.97 34.44
N ALA A 30 3.68 -17.90 35.62
CA ALA A 30 2.47 -17.12 35.83
C ALA A 30 2.72 -15.62 35.61
N ILE A 31 3.80 -15.07 36.18
CA ILE A 31 4.17 -13.65 35.99
C ILE A 31 4.50 -13.37 34.52
N ILE A 32 5.30 -14.22 33.87
CA ILE A 32 5.64 -14.06 32.44
C ILE A 32 4.37 -14.12 31.57
N ALA A 33 3.45 -15.05 31.85
CA ALA A 33 2.20 -15.18 31.10
C ALA A 33 1.34 -13.91 31.22
N VAL A 34 1.21 -13.34 32.43
CA VAL A 34 0.52 -12.07 32.64
C VAL A 34 1.21 -10.95 31.86
N LEU A 35 2.53 -10.77 31.99
CA LEU A 35 3.26 -9.72 31.28
C LEU A 35 3.11 -9.82 29.75
N LEU A 36 3.27 -11.02 29.18
CA LEU A 36 3.09 -11.25 27.75
C LEU A 36 1.66 -10.92 27.29
N SER A 37 0.64 -11.27 28.10
CA SER A 37 -0.75 -10.97 27.76
C SER A 37 -1.04 -9.46 27.60
N LEU A 38 -0.31 -8.60 28.32
CA LEU A 38 -0.40 -7.14 28.17
C LEU A 38 0.48 -6.62 27.02
N VAL A 39 1.66 -7.18 26.80
CA VAL A 39 2.63 -6.68 25.80
C VAL A 39 2.20 -6.99 24.37
N LEU A 40 1.68 -8.19 24.10
CA LEU A 40 1.30 -8.61 22.74
C LEU A 40 0.29 -7.67 22.04
N PRO A 41 -0.85 -7.26 22.66
CA PRO A 41 -1.79 -6.37 21.99
C PRO A 41 -1.20 -4.98 21.73
N ILE A 42 -0.40 -4.46 22.66
CA ILE A 42 0.27 -3.16 22.52
C ILE A 42 1.27 -3.20 21.35
N ALA A 43 2.11 -4.24 21.30
CA ALA A 43 3.08 -4.41 20.22
C ALA A 43 2.42 -4.50 18.84
N ARG A 44 1.27 -5.19 18.74
CA ARG A 44 0.49 -5.27 17.49
C ARG A 44 0.00 -3.90 17.03
N GLY A 45 -0.58 -3.10 17.93
CA GLY A 45 -1.05 -1.75 17.61
C GLY A 45 0.10 -0.81 17.20
N ALA A 46 1.25 -0.90 17.89
CA ALA A 46 2.44 -0.13 17.56
C ALA A 46 3.01 -0.49 16.18
N MET A 47 3.13 -1.79 15.87
CA MET A 47 3.58 -2.25 14.56
C MET A 47 2.64 -1.83 13.43
N ALA A 48 1.32 -1.91 13.63
CA ALA A 48 0.34 -1.46 12.64
C ALA A 48 0.45 0.06 12.38
N SER A 49 0.69 0.86 13.44
CA SER A 49 0.91 2.30 13.31
C SER A 49 2.21 2.62 12.56
N ALA A 50 3.29 1.89 12.83
CA ALA A 50 4.56 2.06 12.11
C ALA A 50 4.44 1.69 10.63
N ARG A 51 3.71 0.61 10.30
CA ARG A 51 3.41 0.24 8.91
C ARG A 51 2.51 1.27 8.24
N GLY A 52 1.54 1.83 8.96
CA GLY A 52 0.69 2.91 8.48
C GLY A 52 1.51 4.16 8.14
N PHE A 53 2.44 4.55 9.01
CA PHE A 53 3.37 5.65 8.71
C PHE A 53 4.23 5.38 7.48
N SER A 54 4.81 4.18 7.36
CA SER A 54 5.58 3.80 6.16
C SER A 54 4.73 3.82 4.89
N CYS A 55 3.49 3.38 4.96
CA CYS A 55 2.53 3.44 3.85
C CYS A 55 2.25 4.90 3.46
N GLN A 56 2.00 5.79 4.44
CA GLN A 56 1.82 7.22 4.19
C GLN A 56 3.05 7.87 3.56
N MET A 57 4.26 7.47 3.95
CA MET A 57 5.49 7.98 3.32
C MET A 57 5.61 7.54 1.86
N GLY A 58 5.22 6.30 1.54
CA GLY A 58 5.11 5.84 0.15
C GLY A 58 4.10 6.67 -0.65
N LEU A 59 2.90 6.88 -0.10
CA LEU A 59 1.88 7.72 -0.74
C LEU A 59 2.36 9.16 -0.93
N ARG A 60 3.08 9.75 0.05
CA ARG A 60 3.67 11.10 -0.08
C ARG A 60 4.66 11.18 -1.25
N ALA A 61 5.48 10.16 -1.43
CA ALA A 61 6.39 10.09 -2.59
C ALA A 61 5.58 10.01 -3.89
N THR A 62 4.58 9.13 -3.97
CA THR A 62 3.75 8.98 -5.18
C THR A 62 2.97 10.25 -5.53
N VAL A 63 2.38 10.97 -4.56
CA VAL A 63 1.66 12.23 -4.86
C VAL A 63 2.60 13.36 -5.22
N TYR A 64 3.83 13.38 -4.69
CA TYR A 64 4.87 14.30 -5.14
C TYR A 64 5.27 14.00 -6.58
N ASP A 65 5.48 12.73 -6.93
CA ASP A 65 5.76 12.29 -8.30
C ASP A 65 4.60 12.68 -9.24
N PHE A 66 3.35 12.60 -8.79
CA PHE A 66 2.19 13.07 -9.55
C PHE A 66 2.24 14.57 -9.80
N ALA A 67 2.56 15.38 -8.78
CA ALA A 67 2.67 16.83 -8.94
C ALA A 67 3.76 17.20 -9.95
N VAL A 68 4.92 16.54 -9.90
CA VAL A 68 6.01 16.71 -10.88
C VAL A 68 5.57 16.23 -12.26
N PHE A 69 4.90 15.09 -12.35
CA PHE A 69 4.40 14.55 -13.62
C PHE A 69 3.35 15.47 -14.25
N ALA A 70 2.50 16.12 -13.44
CA ALA A 70 1.42 16.98 -13.89
C ALA A 70 1.86 18.41 -14.24
N ASP A 71 3.00 18.87 -13.71
CA ASP A 71 3.55 20.19 -13.99
C ASP A 71 4.01 20.31 -15.45
N ASP A 72 3.73 21.43 -16.12
CA ASP A 72 4.04 21.63 -17.54
C ASP A 72 5.53 21.86 -17.86
N ILE A 73 6.36 22.13 -16.85
CA ILE A 73 7.78 22.45 -17.01
C ILE A 73 8.65 21.34 -16.40
N LEU A 74 8.28 20.86 -15.21
CA LEU A 74 9.05 19.88 -14.43
C LEU A 74 8.79 18.44 -14.86
N HIS A 75 7.78 18.20 -15.71
CA HIS A 75 7.51 16.85 -16.18
C HIS A 75 8.72 16.30 -16.93
N GLY A 76 9.15 15.09 -16.58
CA GLY A 76 10.08 14.32 -17.40
C GLY A 76 9.43 13.89 -18.71
N GLN A 77 9.95 12.82 -19.32
CA GLN A 77 9.28 12.20 -20.45
C GLN A 77 7.97 11.56 -19.96
N ARG A 78 6.80 12.11 -20.32
CA ARG A 78 5.45 11.52 -20.04
C ARG A 78 5.12 10.34 -20.99
N GLY A 79 6.15 9.62 -21.44
CA GLY A 79 6.03 8.56 -22.43
C GLY A 79 5.32 9.02 -23.71
N SER A 80 4.23 8.35 -24.08
CA SER A 80 3.41 8.67 -25.26
C SER A 80 2.71 10.04 -25.17
N ASP A 81 2.54 10.58 -23.96
CA ASP A 81 1.95 11.90 -23.72
C ASP A 81 3.02 13.02 -23.67
N ALA A 82 4.30 12.74 -23.93
CA ALA A 82 5.41 13.70 -23.74
C ALA A 82 5.32 14.99 -24.56
N THR A 83 4.60 14.99 -25.69
CA THR A 83 4.41 16.19 -26.53
C THR A 83 3.12 16.95 -26.22
N SER A 84 2.34 16.50 -25.25
CA SER A 84 1.05 17.10 -24.88
C SER A 84 1.13 17.84 -23.55
N GLN A 85 0.43 18.97 -23.46
CA GLN A 85 0.15 19.67 -22.19
C GLN A 85 -0.83 18.90 -21.29
N SER A 86 -1.33 17.76 -21.77
CA SER A 86 -2.25 16.90 -21.04
C SER A 86 -1.76 15.47 -21.03
N PHE A 87 -2.18 14.67 -20.06
CA PHE A 87 -1.76 13.28 -19.92
C PHE A 87 -2.90 12.41 -19.39
N THR A 88 -2.79 11.10 -19.56
CA THR A 88 -3.73 10.15 -18.97
C THR A 88 -3.26 9.69 -17.59
N LEU A 89 -4.20 9.38 -16.69
CA LEU A 89 -3.85 8.80 -15.39
C LEU A 89 -3.13 7.44 -15.54
N SER A 90 -3.42 6.71 -16.62
CA SER A 90 -2.73 5.47 -16.98
C SER A 90 -1.25 5.69 -17.31
N SER A 91 -0.89 6.77 -18.02
CA SER A 91 0.53 7.08 -18.28
C SER A 91 1.27 7.41 -16.99
N PHE A 92 0.63 8.13 -16.06
CA PHE A 92 1.22 8.35 -14.73
C PHE A 92 1.37 7.02 -13.97
N GLN A 93 0.35 6.18 -13.97
CA GLN A 93 0.38 4.85 -13.34
C GLN A 93 1.50 3.97 -13.92
N ASP A 94 1.65 3.91 -15.24
CA ASP A 94 2.71 3.17 -15.91
C ASP A 94 4.10 3.70 -15.49
N SER A 95 4.23 5.03 -15.33
CA SER A 95 5.48 5.67 -14.90
C SER A 95 5.89 5.30 -13.48
N VAL A 96 4.95 5.28 -12.52
CA VAL A 96 5.26 4.95 -11.12
C VAL A 96 5.56 3.46 -10.91
N TYR A 97 5.01 2.59 -11.76
CA TYR A 97 5.36 1.17 -11.79
C TYR A 97 6.59 0.86 -12.65
N GLY A 98 7.01 1.81 -13.51
CA GLY A 98 8.13 1.63 -14.44
C GLY A 98 7.85 0.55 -15.49
N VAL A 99 6.63 0.54 -16.04
CA VAL A 99 6.18 -0.43 -17.06
C VAL A 99 5.99 0.22 -18.42
N ASN A 100 5.67 -0.59 -19.44
CA ASN A 100 5.36 -0.11 -20.77
C ASN A 100 6.50 0.76 -21.35
N GLU A 101 6.21 2.01 -21.69
CA GLU A 101 7.15 3.01 -22.21
C GLU A 101 8.14 3.56 -21.16
N PHE A 102 7.93 3.27 -19.89
CA PHE A 102 8.79 3.67 -18.76
C PHE A 102 9.71 2.53 -18.29
N TRP A 103 9.84 1.46 -19.07
CA TRP A 103 10.65 0.31 -18.70
C TRP A 103 12.15 0.66 -18.64
N ALA A 104 12.72 0.60 -17.43
CA ALA A 104 14.13 0.90 -17.17
C ALA A 104 14.96 -0.32 -16.72
N TRP A 105 14.34 -1.50 -16.64
CA TRP A 105 14.98 -2.68 -16.06
C TRP A 105 15.74 -3.50 -17.12
N PRO A 106 16.88 -4.11 -16.75
CA PRO A 106 17.71 -4.88 -17.69
C PRO A 106 17.08 -6.21 -18.14
N SER A 107 16.07 -6.72 -17.44
CA SER A 107 15.44 -8.01 -17.71
C SER A 107 13.94 -8.01 -17.40
N ASP A 108 13.13 -8.64 -18.25
CA ASP A 108 11.69 -8.88 -18.08
C ASP A 108 11.44 -10.38 -17.85
N PRO A 109 10.69 -10.80 -16.81
CA PRO A 109 9.97 -9.97 -15.84
C PRO A 109 10.78 -9.60 -14.60
N TYR A 110 10.58 -8.37 -14.10
CA TYR A 110 11.26 -7.84 -12.92
C TYR A 110 10.33 -7.88 -11.71
N MET A 111 10.78 -8.42 -10.57
CA MET A 111 9.99 -8.34 -9.35
C MET A 111 10.22 -6.99 -8.67
N LEU A 112 9.13 -6.23 -8.46
CA LEU A 112 9.20 -5.04 -7.63
C LEU A 112 9.67 -5.46 -6.23
N PRO A 113 10.74 -4.85 -5.70
CA PRO A 113 11.26 -5.22 -4.40
C PRO A 113 10.14 -5.11 -3.36
N ASP A 114 10.02 -6.16 -2.54
CA ASP A 114 8.93 -6.29 -1.57
C ASP A 114 9.03 -5.26 -0.44
N ALA A 115 8.14 -5.35 0.54
CA ALA A 115 7.93 -4.42 1.66
C ALA A 115 9.17 -3.98 2.48
N ARG A 116 10.38 -4.48 2.18
CA ARG A 116 11.65 -4.03 2.76
C ARG A 116 12.48 -3.12 1.84
N GLY A 117 12.12 -2.99 0.57
CA GLY A 117 12.84 -2.22 -0.45
C GLY A 117 12.34 -0.80 -0.72
N ALA A 118 11.52 -0.24 0.19
CA ALA A 118 11.03 1.14 0.14
C ALA A 118 10.37 1.56 -1.20
N ASN A 119 9.68 0.66 -1.89
CA ASN A 119 8.94 1.02 -3.10
C ASN A 119 7.66 1.81 -2.72
N PRO A 120 7.46 3.04 -3.24
CA PRO A 120 6.29 3.87 -2.92
C PRO A 120 4.94 3.22 -3.24
N MET A 121 4.89 2.34 -4.24
CA MET A 121 3.68 1.63 -4.68
C MET A 121 3.42 0.32 -3.90
N ARG A 122 4.10 0.12 -2.77
CA ARG A 122 3.96 -1.08 -1.92
C ARG A 122 3.60 -0.72 -0.48
N CYS A 123 2.45 -1.20 -0.02
CA CYS A 123 2.07 -1.14 1.38
C CYS A 123 2.69 -2.31 2.17
N PRO A 124 3.34 -2.07 3.33
CA PRO A 124 3.97 -3.12 4.14
C PRO A 124 3.02 -4.19 4.71
N GLU A 125 1.71 -3.93 4.69
CA GLU A 125 0.69 -4.91 5.11
C GLU A 125 0.19 -5.78 3.96
N VAL A 126 0.50 -5.46 2.70
CA VAL A 126 0.24 -6.36 1.57
C VAL A 126 1.31 -7.44 1.51
N ARG A 127 0.88 -8.69 1.59
CA ARG A 127 1.75 -9.85 1.38
C ARG A 127 1.82 -10.22 -0.10
N GLY A 128 2.90 -10.89 -0.47
CA GLY A 128 3.16 -11.33 -1.85
C GLY A 128 3.78 -10.22 -2.70
N GLY A 129 4.70 -10.60 -3.57
CA GLY A 129 5.34 -9.66 -4.50
C GLY A 129 4.42 -9.24 -5.63
N ILE A 130 4.87 -8.23 -6.38
CA ILE A 130 4.38 -7.91 -7.71
C ILE A 130 5.55 -8.03 -8.66
N THR A 131 5.25 -8.52 -9.83
CA THR A 131 6.12 -8.61 -10.98
C THR A 131 5.64 -7.62 -12.03
N VAL A 132 6.59 -6.87 -12.58
CA VAL A 132 6.39 -5.93 -13.68
C VAL A 132 6.96 -6.50 -14.97
N ARG A 133 6.33 -6.14 -16.09
CA ARG A 133 6.69 -6.59 -17.45
C ARG A 133 6.96 -5.43 -18.39
N ALA A 134 7.85 -5.64 -19.35
CA ALA A 134 8.18 -4.64 -20.35
C ALA A 134 7.06 -4.49 -21.38
N ASN A 135 6.97 -3.32 -22.00
CA ASN A 135 6.09 -3.05 -23.16
C ASN A 135 4.61 -3.41 -22.96
N THR A 136 4.15 -3.46 -21.71
CA THR A 136 2.78 -3.79 -21.36
C THR A 136 2.28 -2.79 -20.31
N PRO A 137 1.18 -2.06 -20.56
CA PRO A 137 0.56 -1.17 -19.57
C PRO A 137 0.08 -1.89 -18.31
N CYS A 138 -0.08 -1.16 -17.20
CA CYS A 138 -0.57 -1.72 -15.95
C CYS A 138 -1.92 -2.45 -16.10
N ASP A 139 -2.90 -1.81 -16.74
CA ASP A 139 -4.25 -2.32 -16.96
C ASP A 139 -4.33 -3.50 -17.94
N SER A 140 -3.24 -3.76 -18.68
CA SER A 140 -3.14 -4.78 -19.72
C SER A 140 -2.20 -5.93 -19.32
N GLY A 141 -1.88 -6.05 -18.04
CA GLY A 141 -1.08 -7.16 -17.50
C GLY A 141 0.41 -6.87 -17.34
N GLY A 142 0.81 -5.60 -17.42
CA GLY A 142 2.16 -5.12 -17.13
C GLY A 142 2.53 -5.23 -15.66
N VAL A 143 1.55 -5.33 -14.77
CA VAL A 143 1.72 -5.44 -13.31
C VAL A 143 0.89 -6.61 -12.81
N GLY A 144 1.52 -7.60 -12.18
CA GLY A 144 0.80 -8.74 -11.61
C GLY A 144 1.60 -9.55 -10.59
N PRO A 145 0.99 -10.38 -9.76
CA PRO A 145 -0.45 -10.64 -9.69
C PRO A 145 -1.21 -9.43 -9.12
N THR A 146 -2.35 -9.09 -9.74
CA THR A 146 -3.11 -7.87 -9.43
C THR A 146 -3.71 -7.90 -8.02
N GLN A 147 -4.00 -9.07 -7.46
CA GLN A 147 -4.48 -9.19 -6.07
C GLN A 147 -3.49 -8.68 -5.02
N ASN A 148 -2.21 -8.51 -5.37
CA ASN A 148 -1.17 -7.97 -4.50
C ASN A 148 -0.97 -6.46 -4.69
N VAL A 149 -1.77 -5.78 -5.50
CA VAL A 149 -1.72 -4.32 -5.64
C VAL A 149 -2.10 -3.65 -4.31
N SER A 150 -1.32 -2.64 -3.93
CA SER A 150 -1.49 -1.94 -2.65
C SER A 150 -2.46 -0.78 -2.73
N PHE A 151 -2.44 -0.07 -3.85
CA PHE A 151 -3.13 1.20 -4.01
C PHE A 151 -3.97 1.23 -5.29
N ALA A 152 -5.10 1.93 -5.23
CA ALA A 152 -5.91 2.25 -6.39
C ALA A 152 -5.94 3.77 -6.58
N PHE A 153 -5.96 4.20 -7.84
CA PHE A 153 -6.15 5.60 -8.21
C PHE A 153 -7.63 5.95 -8.31
N ASN A 154 -7.93 7.24 -8.19
CA ASN A 154 -9.28 7.74 -8.38
C ASN A 154 -9.77 7.50 -9.81
N ILE A 155 -10.75 6.61 -9.97
CA ILE A 155 -11.28 6.24 -11.29
C ILE A 155 -11.86 7.45 -12.05
N ARG A 156 -12.34 8.48 -11.35
CA ARG A 156 -12.89 9.70 -11.99
C ARG A 156 -11.82 10.65 -12.55
N LEU A 157 -10.56 10.43 -12.21
CA LEU A 157 -9.42 11.07 -12.86
C LEU A 157 -8.96 10.29 -14.11
N HIS A 158 -9.46 9.06 -14.31
CA HIS A 158 -9.15 8.20 -15.45
C HIS A 158 -10.27 8.21 -16.50
N VAL A 159 -11.54 8.10 -16.06
CA VAL A 159 -12.72 8.12 -16.92
C VAL A 159 -13.84 8.94 -16.29
N ARG A 160 -14.65 9.59 -17.14
CA ARG A 160 -15.89 10.26 -16.73
C ARG A 160 -17.10 9.48 -17.23
N GLU A 161 -18.15 9.47 -16.44
CA GLU A 161 -19.45 8.94 -16.85
C GLU A 161 -20.18 9.97 -17.72
N VAL A 162 -20.70 9.53 -18.87
CA VAL A 162 -21.64 10.29 -19.70
C VAL A 162 -22.91 9.47 -19.78
N THR A 163 -24.07 10.05 -19.48
CA THR A 163 -25.37 9.34 -19.45
C THR A 163 -26.22 9.55 -20.69
N THR A 164 -25.89 10.55 -21.51
CA THR A 164 -26.64 10.93 -22.73
C THR A 164 -25.72 10.90 -23.96
N PRO A 165 -26.09 10.24 -25.07
CA PRO A 165 -27.37 9.57 -25.35
C PRO A 165 -27.51 8.19 -24.68
N ALA A 166 -26.42 7.57 -24.24
CA ALA A 166 -26.42 6.32 -23.47
C ALA A 166 -25.24 6.34 -22.48
N PRO A 167 -25.32 5.58 -21.37
CA PRO A 167 -24.23 5.44 -20.43
C PRO A 167 -22.92 4.97 -21.08
N ALA A 168 -21.86 5.75 -20.90
CA ALA A 168 -20.52 5.42 -21.36
C ALA A 168 -19.45 5.96 -20.42
N ALA A 169 -18.36 5.21 -20.26
CA ALA A 169 -17.13 5.69 -19.65
C ALA A 169 -16.28 6.36 -20.74
N VAL A 170 -15.98 7.65 -20.59
CA VAL A 170 -15.17 8.40 -21.55
C VAL A 170 -13.83 8.74 -20.89
N PRO A 171 -12.68 8.44 -21.55
CA PRO A 171 -11.37 8.78 -21.01
C PRO A 171 -11.24 10.26 -20.64
N VAL A 172 -10.56 10.51 -19.52
CA VAL A 172 -10.20 11.84 -19.03
C VAL A 172 -8.73 12.08 -19.32
N ARG A 173 -8.42 13.31 -19.78
CA ARG A 173 -7.05 13.80 -19.84
C ARG A 173 -6.87 14.88 -18.79
N LEU A 174 -5.80 14.75 -18.02
CA LEU A 174 -5.40 15.66 -16.95
C LEU A 174 -4.45 16.70 -17.52
N SER A 175 -4.47 17.92 -17.00
CA SER A 175 -3.51 18.97 -17.29
C SER A 175 -3.27 19.80 -16.04
N ALA A 176 -2.16 20.55 -15.98
CA ALA A 176 -1.89 21.45 -14.86
C ALA A 176 -3.07 22.41 -14.62
N ALA A 177 -3.65 22.97 -15.69
CA ALA A 177 -4.82 23.85 -15.60
C ALA A 177 -6.07 23.16 -15.05
N ALA A 178 -6.35 21.91 -15.46
CA ALA A 178 -7.51 21.17 -14.96
C ALA A 178 -7.35 20.82 -13.46
N LEU A 179 -6.12 20.51 -13.04
CA LEU A 179 -5.79 20.19 -11.65
C LEU A 179 -5.66 21.42 -10.76
N ALA A 180 -5.40 22.61 -11.31
CA ALA A 180 -5.39 23.86 -10.54
C ALA A 180 -6.76 24.18 -9.90
N SER A 181 -7.85 23.64 -10.47
CA SER A 181 -9.20 23.72 -9.91
C SER A 181 -9.49 22.66 -8.84
N ALA A 182 -8.61 21.66 -8.69
CA ALA A 182 -8.70 20.69 -7.63
C ALA A 182 -8.26 21.35 -6.32
N ASP A 183 -9.18 21.39 -5.36
CA ASP A 183 -8.87 21.79 -4.00
C ASP A 183 -8.10 20.68 -3.26
N SER A 184 -7.67 20.97 -2.04
CA SER A 184 -7.02 20.02 -1.13
C SER A 184 -7.95 18.90 -0.65
N SER A 185 -9.10 18.66 -1.28
CA SER A 185 -10.05 17.61 -0.88
C SER A 185 -10.28 16.56 -1.96
N VAL A 186 -9.57 16.63 -3.09
CA VAL A 186 -9.66 15.64 -4.18
C VAL A 186 -8.69 14.48 -3.95
N PRO A 187 -9.17 13.27 -3.63
CA PRO A 187 -8.30 12.11 -3.46
C PRO A 187 -7.74 11.67 -4.81
N LEU A 188 -6.44 11.37 -4.85
CA LEU A 188 -5.72 10.87 -6.03
C LEU A 188 -5.53 9.36 -5.97
N ILE A 189 -5.06 8.84 -4.83
CA ILE A 189 -4.61 7.45 -4.65
C ILE A 189 -4.87 6.99 -3.21
N TRP A 190 -5.23 5.74 -2.98
CA TRP A 190 -5.49 5.21 -1.64
C TRP A 190 -5.26 3.71 -1.50
N ASP A 191 -5.14 3.24 -0.25
CA ASP A 191 -5.10 1.81 0.07
C ASP A 191 -6.30 1.08 -0.51
N THR A 192 -6.08 0.02 -1.30
CA THR A 192 -7.15 -0.80 -1.89
C THR A 192 -7.14 -2.23 -1.34
N ASN A 193 -8.31 -2.87 -1.32
CA ASN A 193 -8.46 -4.29 -1.12
C ASN A 193 -8.46 -5.01 -2.49
N ALA A 194 -7.28 -5.09 -3.09
CA ALA A 194 -7.09 -5.66 -4.42
C ALA A 194 -7.55 -7.12 -4.52
N ALA A 195 -7.38 -7.92 -3.47
CA ALA A 195 -7.82 -9.30 -3.46
C ALA A 195 -9.35 -9.44 -3.54
N ALA A 196 -10.10 -8.56 -2.85
CA ALA A 196 -11.56 -8.54 -2.94
C ALA A 196 -12.04 -8.04 -4.32
N ALA A 197 -11.40 -7.01 -4.86
CA ALA A 197 -11.69 -6.52 -6.21
C ALA A 197 -11.49 -7.62 -7.27
N VAL A 198 -10.35 -8.32 -7.24
CA VAL A 198 -10.05 -9.42 -8.18
C VAL A 198 -11.02 -10.59 -7.99
N ALA A 199 -11.44 -10.90 -6.77
CA ALA A 199 -12.47 -11.92 -6.52
C ALA A 199 -13.84 -11.55 -7.12
N ALA A 200 -14.08 -10.26 -7.38
CA ALA A 200 -15.25 -9.73 -8.08
C ALA A 200 -14.99 -9.45 -9.58
N ASP A 201 -13.89 -9.96 -10.15
CA ASP A 201 -13.47 -9.76 -11.54
C ASP A 201 -13.19 -8.29 -11.91
N ILE A 202 -12.78 -7.49 -10.91
CA ILE A 202 -12.42 -6.08 -11.07
C ILE A 202 -10.92 -5.91 -10.97
N THR A 203 -10.34 -5.19 -11.95
CA THR A 203 -8.93 -4.82 -11.93
C THR A 203 -8.70 -3.69 -10.90
N PRO A 204 -7.82 -3.87 -9.90
CA PRO A 204 -7.76 -3.02 -8.70
C PRO A 204 -6.92 -1.74 -8.85
N PHE A 205 -6.63 -1.31 -10.07
CA PHE A 205 -5.82 -0.12 -10.36
C PHE A 205 -6.58 1.19 -10.20
N TYR A 206 -7.89 1.15 -10.39
CA TYR A 206 -8.77 2.31 -10.29
C TYR A 206 -9.94 1.97 -9.39
N ALA A 207 -10.29 2.89 -8.51
CA ALA A 207 -11.39 2.74 -7.59
C ALA A 207 -12.15 4.04 -7.41
N GLY A 208 -13.38 3.94 -6.93
CA GLY A 208 -14.17 5.10 -6.55
C GLY A 208 -15.56 4.71 -6.07
N PRO A 209 -16.16 5.49 -5.15
CA PRO A 209 -17.51 5.21 -4.67
C PRO A 209 -18.55 5.52 -5.76
N THR A 210 -19.73 4.91 -5.62
CA THR A 210 -20.86 5.15 -6.54
C THR A 210 -21.29 6.61 -6.57
N LEU A 211 -21.40 7.26 -5.41
CA LEU A 211 -21.93 8.63 -5.26
C LEU A 211 -23.30 8.82 -5.93
N GLY A 212 -24.12 7.75 -5.97
CA GLY A 212 -25.42 7.77 -6.64
C GLY A 212 -25.34 7.73 -8.17
N SER A 213 -24.18 7.36 -8.74
CA SER A 213 -24.04 7.12 -10.19
C SER A 213 -25.11 6.13 -10.65
N PRO A 214 -25.90 6.48 -11.69
CA PRO A 214 -26.96 5.63 -12.19
C PRO A 214 -26.48 4.57 -13.17
N ALA A 215 -25.21 4.61 -13.62
CA ALA A 215 -24.73 3.66 -14.63
C ALA A 215 -23.28 3.19 -14.42
N VAL A 216 -22.28 3.89 -14.94
CA VAL A 216 -20.89 3.42 -15.05
C VAL A 216 -20.30 3.12 -13.68
N PHE A 217 -20.59 3.93 -12.66
CA PHE A 217 -20.08 3.70 -11.30
C PHE A 217 -21.15 3.15 -10.35
N ALA A 218 -22.27 2.65 -10.88
CA ALA A 218 -23.39 2.18 -10.06
C ALA A 218 -22.97 1.02 -9.14
N GLY A 219 -23.67 0.91 -8.00
CA GLY A 219 -23.58 -0.26 -7.12
C GLY A 219 -22.22 -0.50 -6.45
N ASP A 220 -21.37 0.52 -6.31
CA ASP A 220 -20.05 0.42 -5.66
C ASP A 220 -19.13 -0.65 -6.29
N GLN A 221 -19.36 -0.99 -7.56
CA GLN A 221 -18.60 -2.03 -8.27
C GLN A 221 -17.08 -1.76 -8.34
N TYR A 222 -16.67 -0.49 -8.27
CA TYR A 222 -15.27 -0.07 -8.22
C TYR A 222 -14.81 0.37 -6.83
N TRP A 223 -15.63 0.20 -5.79
CA TRP A 223 -15.32 0.70 -4.45
C TRP A 223 -14.78 -0.40 -3.53
N TRP A 224 -13.46 -0.55 -3.52
CA TRP A 224 -12.75 -1.58 -2.76
C TRP A 224 -11.73 -0.98 -1.77
N PRO A 225 -12.14 -0.17 -0.78
CA PRO A 225 -11.19 0.47 0.14
C PRO A 225 -10.44 -0.56 0.98
N GLY A 226 -9.12 -0.39 1.07
CA GLY A 226 -8.22 -1.20 1.89
C GLY A 226 -8.13 -0.65 3.31
N LEU A 227 -8.95 -1.18 4.23
CA LEU A 227 -8.86 -0.84 5.65
C LEU A 227 -7.70 -1.63 6.32
N ARG A 228 -6.53 -1.01 6.37
CA ARG A 228 -5.26 -1.54 6.91
C ARG A 228 -4.88 -0.80 8.19
N HIS A 229 -3.69 -1.00 8.75
CA HIS A 229 -3.11 -0.05 9.71
C HIS A 229 -4.03 0.33 10.90
N ASN A 230 -4.56 -0.67 11.61
CA ASN A 230 -5.62 -0.50 12.63
C ASN A 230 -6.97 -0.01 12.05
N SER A 231 -7.43 -0.67 10.98
CA SER A 231 -8.71 -0.41 10.30
C SER A 231 -8.86 1.00 9.69
N GLY A 232 -7.73 1.64 9.37
CA GLY A 232 -7.67 2.89 8.63
C GLY A 232 -7.27 2.69 7.16
N MET A 233 -7.66 3.63 6.32
CA MET A 233 -7.23 3.76 4.95
C MET A 233 -6.33 4.98 4.86
N ASN A 234 -5.12 4.84 4.32
CA ASN A 234 -4.31 5.98 3.93
C ASN A 234 -4.64 6.37 2.49
N LEU A 235 -4.55 7.67 2.22
CA LEU A 235 -4.82 8.23 0.91
C LEU A 235 -4.00 9.49 0.68
N GLY A 236 -3.57 9.67 -0.56
CA GLY A 236 -2.91 10.86 -1.07
C GLY A 236 -3.85 11.67 -1.94
N PHE A 237 -3.62 12.98 -1.96
CA PHE A 237 -4.45 13.97 -2.65
C PHE A 237 -3.70 14.63 -3.79
N VAL A 238 -4.47 15.24 -4.70
CA VAL A 238 -3.94 15.93 -5.88
C VAL A 238 -3.00 17.09 -5.53
N ASP A 239 -3.20 17.74 -4.38
CA ASP A 239 -2.36 18.84 -3.89
C ASP A 239 -1.05 18.36 -3.21
N GLY A 240 -0.84 17.05 -3.10
CA GLY A 240 0.37 16.45 -2.54
C GLY A 240 0.31 16.10 -1.06
N HIS A 241 -0.79 16.36 -0.34
CA HIS A 241 -0.88 15.91 1.06
C HIS A 241 -1.39 14.47 1.17
N VAL A 242 -1.24 13.89 2.38
CA VAL A 242 -1.69 12.53 2.71
C VAL A 242 -2.49 12.58 4.00
N ALA A 243 -3.60 11.85 4.04
CA ALA A 243 -4.45 11.69 5.22
C ALA A 243 -4.74 10.21 5.50
N ALA A 244 -5.34 9.96 6.66
CA ALA A 244 -5.84 8.65 7.04
C ALA A 244 -7.23 8.77 7.65
N THR A 245 -8.11 7.83 7.34
CA THR A 245 -9.45 7.77 7.93
C THR A 245 -9.92 6.33 8.09
N ARG A 246 -10.83 6.08 9.02
CA ARG A 246 -11.54 4.80 9.15
C ARG A 246 -12.90 4.82 8.46
N ARG A 247 -13.35 5.99 8.00
CA ARG A 247 -14.69 6.22 7.45
C ARG A 247 -14.62 7.14 6.22
N PRO A 248 -14.02 6.67 5.11
CA PRO A 248 -13.73 7.52 3.96
C PRO A 248 -14.94 8.26 3.37
N LEU A 249 -16.12 7.66 3.41
CA LEU A 249 -17.34 8.28 2.87
C LEU A 249 -18.04 9.25 3.83
N SER A 250 -17.58 9.37 5.09
CA SER A 250 -18.06 10.41 6.00
C SER A 250 -17.19 11.67 5.98
N GLU A 251 -16.01 11.60 5.36
CA GLU A 251 -15.13 12.75 5.20
C GLU A 251 -15.67 13.68 4.10
N ALA A 252 -15.44 14.99 4.24
CA ALA A 252 -15.85 15.99 3.26
C ALA A 252 -14.89 16.06 2.05
N TRP A 253 -14.56 14.90 1.47
CA TRP A 253 -13.67 14.81 0.31
C TRP A 253 -14.44 14.72 -0.99
N ARG A 254 -13.89 15.32 -2.05
CA ARG A 254 -14.49 15.40 -3.37
C ARG A 254 -14.19 14.15 -4.20
N TRP A 255 -14.72 13.02 -3.75
CA TRP A 255 -14.67 11.74 -4.47
C TRP A 255 -15.22 11.82 -5.89
N GLY A 256 -16.16 12.73 -6.13
CA GLY A 256 -16.85 12.92 -7.41
C GLY A 256 -16.19 13.91 -8.36
N PHE A 257 -15.00 14.43 -8.05
CA PHE A 257 -14.31 15.40 -8.88
C PHE A 257 -14.00 14.81 -10.27
N VAL A 258 -14.41 15.53 -11.32
CA VAL A 258 -14.07 15.24 -12.71
C VAL A 258 -13.37 16.48 -13.29
N PRO A 259 -12.14 16.35 -13.79
CA PRO A 259 -11.42 17.46 -14.41
C PRO A 259 -12.17 17.97 -15.66
N GLY A 260 -12.39 19.29 -15.73
CA GLY A 260 -12.98 19.94 -16.90
C GLY A 260 -14.51 19.77 -17.06
N SER A 261 -15.21 19.23 -16.06
CA SER A 261 -16.67 19.24 -15.97
C SER A 261 -17.23 20.51 -15.35
#